data_AF-A0A850BBD2-F1
#
_entry.id   AF-A0A850BBD2-F1
#
_cell.length_a   1.000
_cell.length_b   1.000
_cell.length_c   1.000
_cell.angle_alpha   90.00
_cell.angle_beta   90.00
_cell.angle_gamma   90.00
#
_symmetry.space_group_name_H-M   'P 1'
#
loop_
_entity.id
_entity.type
_entity.pdbx_description
1 polymer ?
#
loop_
_entity_poly.entity_id
_entity_poly.type
_entity_poly.pdbx_seq_one_letter_code
_entity_poly.pdbx_strand_id
1 'polypeptide(L)' 'MAVDQRADAMLRGLQETGVEFIVVEGMAAVMLAAPVLTEDLDIVHRRTPENVARLLSWLRAHGAYHRFDLARFTSSCRQD' A
#
# COMPACT_ATOMS: atom_id res chain seq x y z
N MET A 1 -1.79 11.83 16.67
CA MET A 1 -2.29 10.53 17.17
C MET A 1 -3.24 9.82 16.20
N ALA A 2 -3.58 10.38 15.02
CA ALA A 2 -4.56 9.79 14.09
C ALA A 2 -3.96 9.12 12.83
N VAL A 3 -2.70 9.44 12.47
CA VAL A 3 -2.01 8.86 11.29
C VAL A 3 -1.75 7.36 11.48
N ASP A 4 -1.51 6.93 12.72
CA ASP A 4 -1.21 5.56 13.13
C ASP A 4 -2.33 4.56 12.74
N GLN A 5 -3.59 4.95 12.93
CA GLN A 5 -4.72 4.02 12.86
C GLN A 5 -5.04 3.50 11.44
N ARG A 6 -4.76 4.28 10.38
CA ARG A 6 -4.97 3.83 8.98
C ARG A 6 -3.83 2.95 8.50
N ALA A 7 -2.59 3.36 8.78
CA ALA A 7 -1.41 2.57 8.45
C ALA A 7 -1.48 1.20 9.14
N ASP A 8 -1.86 1.17 10.41
CA ASP A 8 -2.07 -0.05 11.17
C ASP A 8 -3.07 -1.00 10.52
N ALA A 9 -4.22 -0.50 10.06
CA ALA A 9 -5.23 -1.33 9.40
C ALA A 9 -4.71 -1.94 8.09
N MET A 10 -3.95 -1.17 7.30
CA MET A 10 -3.34 -1.65 6.06
C MET A 10 -2.27 -2.72 6.35
N LEU A 11 -1.37 -2.44 7.30
CA LEU A 11 -0.29 -3.36 7.70
C LEU A 11 -0.86 -4.69 8.23
N ARG A 12 -1.89 -4.63 9.07
CA ARG A 12 -2.60 -5.82 9.57
C ARG A 12 -3.23 -6.61 8.43
N GLY A 13 -3.95 -5.96 7.51
CA GLY A 13 -4.56 -6.65 6.37
C GLY A 13 -3.53 -7.34 5.45
N LEU A 14 -2.39 -6.70 5.20
CA LEU A 14 -1.30 -7.31 4.43
C LEU A 14 -0.68 -8.50 5.18
N GLN A 15 -0.49 -8.39 6.49
CA GLN A 15 0.04 -9.47 7.31
C GLN A 15 -0.92 -10.68 7.38
N GLU A 16 -2.22 -10.43 7.57
CA GLU A 16 -3.26 -11.46 7.64
C GLU A 16 -3.39 -12.26 6.32
N THR A 17 -3.06 -11.64 5.19
CA THR A 17 -3.03 -12.32 3.88
C THR A 17 -1.69 -13.01 3.58
N GLY A 18 -0.74 -12.97 4.52
CA GLY A 18 0.56 -13.62 4.39
C GLY A 18 1.47 -12.96 3.35
N VAL A 19 1.31 -11.65 3.13
CA VAL A 19 2.23 -10.88 2.28
C VAL A 19 3.54 -10.69 3.04
N GLU A 20 4.65 -11.05 2.41
CA GLU A 20 6.01 -10.82 2.87
C GLU A 20 6.50 -9.46 2.36
N PHE A 21 6.70 -8.52 3.27
CA PHE A 21 7.16 -7.17 2.96
C PHE A 21 7.95 -6.54 4.11
N ILE A 22 8.65 -5.46 3.80
CA ILE A 22 9.23 -4.53 4.77
C ILE A 22 8.63 -3.15 4.54
N VAL A 23 8.47 -2.38 5.62
CA VAL A 23 8.12 -0.95 5.56
C VAL A 23 9.40 -0.16 5.26
N VAL A 24 9.32 0.82 4.36
CA VAL A 24 10.45 1.67 3.97
C VAL A 24 10.06 3.15 4.06
N GLU A 25 10.99 4.04 3.72
CA GLU A 25 10.78 5.50 3.66
C GLU A 25 10.25 6.10 4.98
N GLY A 26 9.39 7.13 4.90
CA GLY A 26 8.97 7.94 6.04
C GLY A 26 8.33 7.14 7.16
N MET A 27 7.49 6.16 6.86
CA MET A 27 6.81 5.37 7.88
C MET A 27 7.79 4.51 8.67
N ALA A 28 8.84 3.97 8.03
CA ALA A 28 9.89 3.25 8.74
C ALA A 28 10.64 4.15 9.73
N ALA A 29 10.87 5.43 9.37
CA ALA A 29 11.46 6.41 10.26
C ALA A 29 10.54 6.73 11.45
N VAL A 30 9.22 6.88 11.21
CA VAL A 30 8.21 7.10 12.27
C VAL A 30 8.16 5.92 13.26
N MET A 31 8.18 4.68 12.77
CA MET A 31 8.22 3.47 13.62
C MET A 31 9.47 3.41 14.50
N LEU A 32 10.58 4.05 14.08
CA LEU A 32 11.82 4.20 14.84
C LEU A 32 11.87 5.51 15.65
N ALA A 33 10.72 6.15 15.87
CA ALA A 33 10.55 7.39 16.62
C ALA A 33 11.30 8.61 16.06
N ALA A 34 11.63 8.61 14.77
CA ALA A 34 12.15 9.81 14.12
C ALA A 34 11.02 10.85 13.96
N PRO A 35 11.29 12.16 14.18
CA PRO A 35 10.30 13.22 14.11
C PRO A 35 10.05 13.65 12.65
N VAL A 36 9.61 12.71 11.81
CA VAL A 36 9.28 12.93 10.39
C VAL A 36 7.76 12.93 10.22
N LEU A 37 7.26 13.80 9.34
CA LEU A 37 5.86 13.81 8.92
C LEU A 37 5.73 13.07 7.58
N THR A 38 4.86 12.06 7.54
CA THR A 38 4.48 11.28 6.35
C THR A 38 3.02 10.88 6.51
N GLU A 39 2.31 10.74 5.39
CA GLU A 39 0.91 10.31 5.37
C GLU A 39 0.70 9.05 4.52
N ASP A 40 1.71 8.66 3.74
CA ASP A 40 1.74 7.48 2.90
C ASP A 40 2.42 6.28 3.59
N LEU A 41 2.20 5.11 3.00
CA LEU A 41 2.81 3.86 3.42
C LEU A 41 3.54 3.24 2.23
N ASP A 42 4.86 3.22 2.31
CA ASP A 42 5.70 2.55 1.33
C ASP A 42 6.16 1.19 1.85
N ILE A 43 6.03 0.18 0.99
CA ILE A 43 6.50 -1.18 1.27
C ILE A 43 7.37 -1.71 0.13
N VAL A 44 8.38 -2.50 0.49
CA VAL A 44 9.08 -3.36 -0.46
C VAL A 44 8.68 -4.80 -0.17
N HIS A 45 8.16 -5.49 -1.18
CA HIS A 45 7.69 -6.87 -1.05
C HIS A 45 8.73 -7.86 -1.58
N ARG A 46 8.72 -9.08 -1.03
CA ARG A 46 9.49 -10.20 -1.58
C ARG A 46 8.98 -10.55 -2.99
N ARG A 47 9.84 -10.62 -3.99
CA ARG A 47 9.45 -10.79 -5.41
C ARG A 47 9.27 -12.24 -5.85
N THR A 48 8.83 -13.12 -4.97
CA THR A 48 8.42 -14.48 -5.35
C THR A 48 7.04 -14.43 -6.04
N PRO A 49 6.77 -15.29 -7.03
CA PRO A 49 5.47 -15.32 -7.70
C PRO A 49 4.29 -15.44 -6.72
N GLU A 50 4.45 -16.23 -5.67
CA GLU A 50 3.42 -16.48 -4.64
C GLU A 50 3.12 -15.21 -3.84
N ASN A 51 4.15 -14.48 -3.44
CA ASN A 51 3.97 -13.26 -2.66
C ASN A 51 3.38 -12.12 -3.50
N VAL A 52 3.82 -12.00 -4.76
CA VAL A 52 3.23 -11.05 -5.71
C VAL A 52 1.75 -11.35 -5.94
N ALA A 53 1.36 -12.62 -6.04
CA ALA A 53 -0.03 -13.02 -6.17
C ALA A 53 -0.88 -12.64 -4.93
N ARG A 54 -0.34 -12.85 -3.71
CA ARG A 54 -1.01 -12.44 -2.46
C ARG A 54 -1.18 -10.92 -2.40
N LEU A 55 -0.13 -10.16 -2.66
CA LEU A 55 -0.16 -8.70 -2.66
C LEU A 55 -1.16 -8.16 -3.69
N LEU A 56 -1.12 -8.70 -4.92
CA LEU A 56 -2.04 -8.28 -5.98
C LEU A 56 -3.50 -8.61 -5.64
N SER A 57 -3.76 -9.78 -5.03
CA SER A 57 -5.09 -10.17 -4.56
C SER A 57 -5.61 -9.19 -3.50
N TRP A 58 -4.78 -8.88 -2.50
CA TRP A 58 -5.12 -7.92 -1.46
C TRP A 58 -5.41 -6.53 -2.03
N LEU A 59 -4.52 -6.02 -2.90
CA LEU A 59 -4.69 -4.72 -3.55
C LEU A 59 -6.00 -4.63 -4.34
N ARG A 60 -6.32 -5.66 -5.13
CA ARG A 60 -7.57 -5.72 -5.91
C ARG A 60 -8.81 -5.75 -5.02
N ALA A 61 -8.78 -6.52 -3.92
CA ALA A 61 -9.89 -6.58 -2.97
C ALA A 61 -10.18 -5.21 -2.32
N HIS A 62 -9.17 -4.35 -2.21
CA HIS A 62 -9.29 -2.99 -1.68
C HIS A 62 -9.49 -1.92 -2.77
N GLY A 63 -9.80 -2.33 -4.00
CA GLY A 63 -10.07 -1.40 -5.11
C GLY A 63 -8.84 -0.61 -5.58
N ALA A 64 -7.63 -1.07 -5.23
CA ALA A 64 -6.41 -0.43 -5.69
C ALA A 64 -6.28 -0.56 -7.21
N TYR A 65 -5.80 0.50 -7.83
CA TYR A 65 -5.50 0.56 -9.24
C TYR A 65 -4.13 1.18 -9.43
N HIS A 66 -3.46 0.81 -10.52
CA HIS A 66 -2.22 1.46 -10.88
C HIS A 66 -2.53 2.89 -11.32
N ARG A 67 -2.00 3.89 -10.60
CA ARG A 67 -2.32 5.32 -10.83
C ARG A 67 -2.03 5.76 -12.27
N PHE A 68 -1.00 5.19 -12.89
CA PHE A 68 -0.62 5.47 -14.28
C PHE A 68 -1.18 4.45 -15.28
N ASP A 69 -2.22 3.70 -14.90
CA ASP A 69 -3.00 2.92 -15.87
C ASP A 69 -3.77 3.88 -16.80
N LEU A 70 -3.16 4.18 -17.94
CA LEU A 70 -3.71 5.03 -18.99
C LEU A 70 -5.07 4.54 -19.51
N ALA A 71 -5.40 3.25 -19.35
CA ALA A 71 -6.70 2.71 -19.76
C ALA A 71 -7.87 3.19 -18.86
N ARG A 72 -7.59 3.61 -17.62
CA ARG A 72 -8.59 4.22 -16.72
C ARG A 72 -8.65 5.75 -16.79
N PHE A 73 -7.59 6.40 -17.27
CA PHE A 73 -7.56 7.86 -17.40
C PHE A 73 -8.56 8.37 -18.47
N THR A 74 -8.84 7.55 -19.49
CA THR A 74 -9.78 7.91 -20.58
C THR A 74 -11.25 7.72 -20.21
N SER A 75 -11.56 6.97 -19.15
CA SER A 75 -12.95 6.74 -18.69
C SER A 75 -13.42 7.74 -17.64
N SER A 76 -12.53 8.44 -16.94
CA SER A 76 -12.92 9.55 -16.05
C SER A 76 -13.14 10.87 -16.79
N CYS A 77 -12.63 11.02 -18.02
CA CYS A 77 -12.82 12.22 -18.85
C CYS A 77 -14.02 12.11 -19.82
N ARG A 78 -14.82 11.04 -19.72
CA ARG A 78 -16.03 10.79 -20.56
C ARG A 78 -17.34 10.92 -19.75
N GLN A 79 -17.25 11.43 -18.53
CA GLN A 79 -18.40 11.89 -17.75
C GLN A 79 -18.38 13.42 -17.75
N ASP A 80 -18.64 14.01 -18.92
CA ASP A 80 -19.15 15.37 -19.14
C ASP A 80 -19.65 15.46 -20.60
#